data_AF-A0A6A0AG36-F1
#
_entry.id   AF-A0A6A0AG36-F1
#
_cell.length_a   1.000
_cell.length_b   1.000
_cell.length_c   1.000
_cell.angle_alpha   90.00
_cell.angle_beta   90.00
_cell.angle_gamma   90.00
#
_symmetry.space_group_name_H-M   'P 1'
#
loop_
_entity.id
_entity.type
_entity.pdbx_description
1 polymer ?
#
loop_
_entity_poly.entity_id
_entity_poly.type
_entity_poly.pdbx_seq_one_letter_code
_entity_poly.pdbx_strand_id
1 'polypeptide(L)' 'MASGGQPPTYKYYFYGQDTSGSWLLVEMVVHTQQQSAEVVIKSDNPALVAPFHELWVMCLLGFGIGGN' A
#
# COMPACT_ATOMS: atom_id res chain seq x y z
N MET A 1 -3.50 -6.97 10.13
CA MET A 1 -4.10 -6.11 9.08
C MET A 1 -5.35 -5.49 9.64
N ALA A 2 -5.68 -4.27 9.23
CA ALA A 2 -6.90 -3.57 9.65
C ALA A 2 -7.45 -2.74 8.49
N SER A 3 -8.75 -2.53 8.47
CA SER A 3 -9.42 -1.67 7.50
C SER A 3 -10.50 -0.84 8.20
N GLY A 4 -10.76 0.35 7.69
CA GLY A 4 -11.79 1.23 8.25
C GLY A 4 -12.08 2.41 7.33
N GLY A 5 -12.81 3.38 7.87
CA GLY A 5 -13.32 4.50 7.10
C GLY A 5 -14.72 4.26 6.55
N GLN A 6 -15.23 5.27 5.86
CA GLN A 6 -16.55 5.35 5.26
C GLN A 6 -16.44 6.25 4.02
N PRO A 7 -17.34 6.12 3.01
CA PRO A 7 -17.33 7.00 1.85
C PRO A 7 -17.21 8.49 2.25
N PRO A 8 -16.35 9.27 1.57
CA PRO A 8 -15.61 8.94 0.35
C PRO A 8 -14.19 8.34 0.57
N THR A 9 -13.79 8.07 1.82
CA THR A 9 -12.41 7.69 2.14
C THR A 9 -12.35 6.39 2.93
N TYR A 10 -11.66 5.40 2.35
CA TYR A 10 -11.36 4.13 3.02
C TYR A 10 -9.87 4.07 3.37
N LYS A 11 -9.56 3.46 4.52
CA LYS A 11 -8.17 3.25 4.94
C LYS A 11 -7.89 1.78 5.19
N TYR A 12 -6.74 1.32 4.70
CA TYR A 12 -6.26 -0.04 4.81
C TYR A 12 -4.84 -0.07 5.38
N TYR A 13 -4.60 -1.03 6.27
CA TYR A 13 -3.34 -1.24 6.95
C TYR A 13 -2.85 -2.66 6.74
N PHE A 14 -1.68 -2.79 6.12
CA PHE A 14 -1.02 -4.07 5.87
C PHE A 14 0.35 -4.12 6.55
N TYR A 15 0.85 -5.33 6.76
CA TYR A 15 2.21 -5.54 7.21
C TYR A 15 2.77 -6.82 6.60
N GLY A 16 4.09 -6.91 6.54
CA GLY A 16 4.83 -8.11 6.15
C GLY A 16 6.25 -8.07 6.72
N GLN A 17 6.98 -9.16 6.52
CA GLN A 17 8.41 -9.22 6.81
C GLN A 17 9.16 -9.78 5.62
N ASP A 18 10.39 -9.32 5.43
CA ASP A 18 11.33 -10.00 4.53
C ASP A 18 11.91 -11.25 5.21
N THR A 19 12.77 -11.97 4.49
CA THR A 19 13.43 -13.17 5.01
C THR A 19 14.45 -12.89 6.11
N SER A 20 14.89 -11.64 6.27
CA SER A 20 15.81 -11.22 7.34
C SER A 20 15.09 -10.83 8.63
N GLY A 21 13.75 -10.71 8.59
CA GLY A 21 12.90 -10.34 9.70
C GLY A 21 12.59 -8.83 9.78
N SER A 22 13.08 -8.04 8.83
CA SER A 22 12.76 -6.61 8.73
C SER A 22 11.29 -6.42 8.40
N TRP A 23 10.65 -5.48 9.08
CA TRP A 23 9.23 -5.20 8.93
C TRP A 23 8.96 -4.23 7.79
N LEU A 24 7.89 -4.49 7.05
CA LEU A 24 7.28 -3.58 6.10
C LEU A 24 5.86 -3.28 6.58
N LEU A 25 5.55 -2.01 6.78
CA LEU A 25 4.23 -1.52 7.20
C LEU A 25 3.66 -0.66 6.08
N VAL A 26 2.40 -0.88 5.72
CA VAL A 26 1.72 -0.17 4.64
C VAL A 26 0.46 0.49 5.18
N GLU A 27 0.31 1.78 4.94
CA GLU A 27 -0.95 2.50 5.02
C GLU A 27 -1.40 2.84 3.60
N MET A 28 -2.61 2.44 3.23
CA MET A 28 -3.23 2.80 1.95
C MET A 28 -4.53 3.54 2.21
N VAL A 29 -4.68 4.72 1.61
CA VAL A 29 -5.89 5.54 1.67
C VAL A 29 -6.52 5.58 0.30
N VAL A 30 -7.76 5.12 0.17
CA VAL A 30 -8.51 5.10 -1.09
C VAL A 30 -9.56 6.19 -1.07
N HIS A 31 -9.53 7.04 -2.08
CA HIS A 31 -10.48 8.14 -2.28
C HIS A 31 -11.42 7.79 -3.44
N THR A 32 -12.66 7.43 -3.11
CA THR A 32 -13.58 6.88 -4.12
C THR A 32 -14.11 7.91 -5.11
N GLN A 33 -14.20 9.18 -4.72
CA GLN A 33 -14.65 10.25 -5.62
C GLN A 33 -13.57 10.62 -6.64
N GLN A 34 -12.29 10.62 -6.23
CA GLN A 34 -11.14 10.97 -7.07
C GLN A 34 -10.60 9.77 -7.86
N GLN A 35 -11.12 8.57 -7.61
CA GLN A 35 -10.60 7.31 -8.17
C GLN A 35 -9.08 7.17 -7.96
N SER A 36 -8.60 7.60 -6.80
CA SER A 36 -7.18 7.61 -6.47
C SER A 36 -6.89 6.84 -5.18
N ALA A 37 -5.64 6.43 -5.03
CA ALA A 37 -5.14 5.84 -3.80
C ALA A 37 -3.78 6.44 -3.44
N GLU A 38 -3.60 6.75 -2.16
CA GLU A 38 -2.33 7.15 -1.57
C GLU A 38 -1.76 5.96 -0.81
N VAL A 39 -0.45 5.72 -0.94
CA VAL A 39 0.24 4.62 -0.27
C VAL A 39 1.45 5.15 0.47
N VAL A 40 1.54 4.84 1.75
CA VAL A 40 2.69 5.13 2.61
C VAL A 40 3.28 3.81 3.08
N ILE A 41 4.56 3.60 2.78
CA ILE A 41 5.30 2.39 3.16
C ILE A 41 6.40 2.81 4.13
N LYS A 42 6.51 2.08 5.24
CA LYS A 42 7.54 2.27 6.26
C LYS A 42 8.23 0.94 6.53
N SER A 43 9.54 1.01 6.78
CA SER A 43 10.33 -0.14 7.21
C SER A 43 11.40 0.30 8.19
N ASP A 44 11.78 -0.62 9.08
CA ASP A 44 13.00 -0.52 9.90
C ASP A 44 14.28 -0.69 9.07
N ASN A 45 14.18 -1.26 7.87
CA ASN A 45 15.21 -1.28 6.85
C ASN A 45 14.82 -0.41 5.65
N PRO A 46 15.31 0.86 5.57
CA PRO A 46 14.95 1.79 4.50
C PRO A 46 15.25 1.28 3.08
N ALA A 47 16.22 0.38 2.92
CA ALA A 47 16.57 -0.19 1.63
C ALA A 47 15.44 -1.03 1.01
N LEU A 48 14.49 -1.51 1.83
CA LEU A 48 13.35 -2.30 1.36
C LEU A 48 12.20 -1.44 0.82
N VAL A 49 12.14 -0.14 1.15
CA VAL A 49 10.97 0.70 0.86
C VAL A 49 10.76 0.89 -0.63
N ALA A 50 11.80 1.28 -1.37
CA ALA A 50 11.72 1.50 -2.82
C ALA A 50 11.34 0.23 -3.61
N PRO A 51 12.04 -0.92 -3.46
CA PRO A 51 11.68 -2.14 -4.20
C PRO A 51 10.31 -2.68 -3.80
N PHE A 52 9.92 -2.58 -2.53
CA PHE A 52 8.59 -3.00 -2.10
C PHE A 52 7.49 -2.07 -2.63
N HIS A 53 7.75 -0.76 -2.74
CA HIS A 53 6.82 0.18 -3.36
C HIS A 53 6.58 -0.15 -4.83
N GLU A 54 7.62 -0.48 -5.59
CA GLU A 54 7.48 -0.91 -6.99
C GLU A 54 6.62 -2.17 -7.11
N LEU A 55 6.89 -3.19 -6.28
CA LEU A 55 6.08 -4.40 -6.20
C LEU A 55 4.60 -4.09 -5.87
N TRP A 56 4.38 -3.22 -4.89
CA TRP A 56 3.04 -2.82 -4.46
C TRP A 56 2.23 -2.18 -5.59
N VAL A 57 2.85 -1.22 -6.30
CA VAL A 57 2.23 -0.56 -7.46
C VAL A 57 1.93 -1.57 -8.56
N MET A 58 2.86 -2.47 -8.89
CA MET A 58 2.64 -3.51 -9.90
C MET A 58 1.45 -4.42 -9.55
N CYS A 59 1.31 -4.81 -8.28
CA CYS A 59 0.16 -5.58 -7.82
C CYS A 59 -1.16 -4.81 -8.05
N LEU A 60 -1.21 -3.53 -7.68
CA LEU A 60 -2.42 -2.71 -7.85
C LEU A 60 -2.78 -2.51 -9.34
N LEU A 61 -1.79 -2.30 -10.20
CA LEU A 61 -2.00 -2.21 -11.64
C LEU A 61 -2.59 -3.51 -12.21
N GLY A 62 -2.11 -4.67 -11.75
CA GLY A 62 -2.63 -5.99 -12.14
C GLY A 62 -4.12 -6.21 -11.79
N PHE A 63 -4.64 -5.53 -10.77
CA PHE A 63 -6.05 -5.57 -10.38
C PHE A 63 -6.93 -4.47 -11.02
N GLY A 64 -6.38 -3.68 -11.95
CA GLY A 64 -7.15 -2.71 -12.74
C GLY A 64 -6.99 -1.24 -12.34
N ILE A 65 -6.02 -0.88 -11.49
CA ILE A 65 -5.66 0.54 -11.21
C ILE A 65 -4.72 1.11 -12.31
N GLY A 66 -4.64 0.44 -13.46
CA GLY A 66 -3.76 0.80 -14.59
C GLY A 66 -4.46 0.95 -15.94
N GLY A 67 -5.78 1.06 -15.97
CA GLY A 67 -6.55 1.21 -17.20
C GLY A 67 -7.24 2.56 -17.28
N ASN A 68 -6.57 3.52 -17.92
CA ASN A 68 -7.24 4.63 -18.61
C ASN A 68 -6.64 4.73 -20.01
#